data_AF-A0A9E2GUE7-F1
#
_entry.id   AF-A0A9E2GUE7-F1
#
_cell.length_a   1.000
_cell.length_b   1.000
_cell.length_c   1.000
_cell.angle_alpha   90.00
_cell.angle_beta   90.00
_cell.angle_gamma   90.00
#
_symmetry.space_group_name_H-M   'P 1'
#
loop_
_entity.id
_entity.type
_entity.pdbx_description
1 polymer ?
#
loop_
_entity_poly.entity_id
_entity_poly.type
_entity_poly.pdbx_seq_one_letter_code
_entity_poly.pdbx_strand_id
1 'polypeptide(L)'
;MPPPAIRWNEIGPRLVDLVISNPGMTRLHRLGFTTTGLPLFALEITDAPGESTAKPIVRLTGAHHGNETVSTDIVFGIAAFLVSPEAQPLRTIFSFWLFPVVNPEGFEVRDRYNDSGADLNRDYGLYWADDTAPFSQPETRAQLSFSFHHPPVLSLDYHSEAEYVNTVYDGSSVTPPEINTVLEFGEVYAQPASLEVIVGYEWYVANGSCQDFLHGTLGALAYTIETLAPSNTTSIVSANVGALQDILAHLQDRMVCGRVTDTSGRPLRARLQVTAQPQPFLTTASGTFCHVTDADPIQWVVDAPLFGRGTFSMPAASIPDPLEFQLAPSTASFGAFRIVSAGDLGSVANTVNPAYQALGTPDGLTFVLGRDGFVVLDTGLPLRNGAGAELTVVFDPARQGARVSASVSDEPAGTFAACGDYTGDFDLDLSTCGVTTARYIRLANLLQNPQAALDGLLISPSSVPTAVDDDSDGVTADLDCDDSRPEVGPGFEELCDGIDNDCNGLVDEGYPVAADGLIDCTAPDAGPDADGSLPDADADVPDIDTDTPDPDGDADQPKVQDGVSCACRHSGSGPHPGPFLVLFAIGVLLLRRKIL
;
A
#
# COMPACT_ATOMS: atom_id res chain seq x y z
N MET A 1 -22.87 -3.78 -32.83
CA MET A 1 -23.11 -3.49 -31.41
C MET A 1 -21.78 -3.72 -30.72
N PRO A 2 -21.31 -2.81 -29.87
CA PRO A 2 -20.18 -3.12 -29.00
C PRO A 2 -20.52 -4.39 -28.19
N PRO A 3 -19.52 -5.21 -27.83
CA PRO A 3 -19.75 -6.35 -26.95
C PRO A 3 -20.47 -5.88 -25.67
N PRO A 4 -21.31 -6.73 -25.05
CA PRO A 4 -21.87 -6.39 -23.75
C PRO A 4 -20.73 -6.08 -22.79
N ALA A 5 -20.86 -4.99 -22.05
CA ALA A 5 -19.82 -4.55 -21.14
C ALA A 5 -19.64 -5.59 -20.03
N ILE A 6 -18.38 -5.89 -19.69
CA ILE A 6 -17.97 -6.91 -18.71
C ILE A 6 -18.66 -6.63 -17.37
N ARG A 7 -19.32 -7.62 -16.77
CA ARG A 7 -19.93 -7.54 -15.41
C ARG A 7 -18.93 -7.94 -14.33
N TRP A 8 -19.19 -7.56 -13.08
CA TRP A 8 -18.30 -7.90 -11.96
C TRP A 8 -18.11 -9.41 -11.81
N ASN A 9 -19.17 -10.20 -11.96
CA ASN A 9 -19.11 -11.66 -11.90
C ASN A 9 -18.30 -12.32 -13.03
N GLU A 10 -17.88 -11.56 -14.05
CA GLU A 10 -16.97 -12.01 -15.09
C GLU A 10 -15.51 -11.64 -14.81
N ILE A 11 -15.24 -10.74 -13.85
CA ILE A 11 -13.88 -10.26 -13.54
C ILE A 11 -13.04 -11.38 -12.93
N GLY A 12 -13.54 -12.02 -11.86
CA GLY A 12 -12.88 -13.16 -11.21
C GLY A 12 -12.53 -14.28 -12.19
N PRO A 13 -13.50 -14.82 -12.97
CA PRO A 13 -13.22 -15.85 -13.96
C PRO A 13 -12.17 -15.44 -15.00
N ARG A 14 -12.17 -14.19 -15.49
CA ARG A 14 -11.17 -13.70 -16.45
C ARG A 14 -9.76 -13.64 -15.87
N LEU A 15 -9.64 -13.24 -14.60
CA LEU A 15 -8.36 -13.21 -13.90
C LEU A 15 -7.82 -14.62 -13.67
N VAL A 16 -8.69 -15.54 -13.23
CA VAL A 16 -8.34 -16.95 -13.06
C VAL A 16 -7.93 -17.59 -14.39
N ASP A 17 -8.67 -17.33 -15.48
CA ASP A 17 -8.33 -17.83 -16.81
C ASP A 17 -6.96 -17.32 -17.29
N LEU A 18 -6.64 -16.05 -17.01
CA LEU A 18 -5.32 -15.47 -17.30
C LEU A 18 -4.21 -16.19 -16.53
N VAL A 19 -4.44 -16.49 -15.25
CA VAL A 19 -3.47 -17.18 -14.39
C VAL A 19 -3.25 -18.63 -14.83
N ILE A 20 -4.33 -19.39 -15.00
CA ILE A 20 -4.26 -20.78 -15.46
C ILE A 20 -3.57 -20.90 -16.82
N SER A 21 -3.77 -19.92 -17.70
CA SER A 21 -3.13 -19.90 -19.01
C SER A 21 -1.66 -19.47 -18.98
N ASN A 22 -1.21 -18.79 -17.92
CA ASN A 22 0.12 -18.19 -17.82
C ASN A 22 0.76 -18.33 -16.40
N PRO A 23 0.79 -19.54 -15.80
CA PRO A 23 1.10 -19.71 -14.37
C PRO A 23 2.53 -19.32 -14.00
N GLY A 24 3.50 -19.49 -14.90
CA GLY A 24 4.90 -19.13 -14.63
C GLY A 24 5.22 -17.63 -14.71
N MET A 25 4.23 -16.77 -14.93
CA MET A 25 4.45 -15.32 -15.04
C MET A 25 3.33 -14.46 -14.44
N THR A 26 2.31 -15.10 -13.86
CA THR A 26 1.16 -14.40 -13.29
C THR A 26 0.79 -15.00 -11.95
N ARG A 27 0.32 -14.16 -11.03
CA ARG A 27 -0.25 -14.58 -9.75
C ARG A 27 -1.40 -13.65 -9.39
N LEU A 28 -2.53 -14.25 -9.03
CA LEU A 28 -3.71 -13.52 -8.58
C LEU A 28 -3.67 -13.44 -7.06
N HIS A 29 -3.80 -12.22 -6.56
CA HIS A 29 -3.75 -11.91 -5.15
C HIS A 29 -5.06 -11.26 -4.71
N ARG A 30 -5.42 -11.45 -3.45
CA ARG A 30 -6.55 -10.80 -2.81
C ARG A 30 -6.03 -9.77 -1.82
N LEU A 31 -6.57 -8.56 -1.87
CA LEU A 31 -6.16 -7.45 -1.01
C LEU A 31 -7.07 -7.28 0.21
N GLY A 32 -8.21 -7.97 0.21
CA GLY A 32 -9.27 -7.84 1.20
C GLY A 32 -10.65 -7.85 0.54
N PHE A 33 -11.62 -7.27 1.26
CA PHE A 33 -13.02 -7.26 0.87
C PHE A 33 -13.64 -5.88 1.02
N THR A 34 -14.63 -5.58 0.19
CA THR A 34 -15.50 -4.42 0.35
C THR A 34 -16.47 -4.59 1.52
N THR A 35 -17.22 -3.54 1.85
CA THR A 35 -18.23 -3.57 2.93
C THR A 35 -19.28 -4.65 2.72
N THR A 36 -19.64 -4.95 1.47
CA THR A 36 -20.62 -5.99 1.12
C THR A 36 -20.01 -7.39 1.00
N GLY A 37 -18.69 -7.51 1.12
CA GLY A 37 -17.97 -8.77 1.03
C GLY A 37 -17.52 -9.15 -0.39
N LEU A 38 -17.48 -8.20 -1.33
CA LEU A 38 -16.87 -8.47 -2.64
C LEU A 38 -15.34 -8.45 -2.51
N PRO A 39 -14.62 -9.42 -3.10
CA PRO A 39 -13.17 -9.47 -3.02
C PRO A 39 -12.53 -8.36 -3.86
N LEU A 40 -11.44 -7.80 -3.35
CA LEU A 40 -10.58 -6.85 -4.06
C LEU A 40 -9.35 -7.59 -4.59
N PHE A 41 -9.14 -7.55 -5.90
CA PHE A 41 -8.08 -8.31 -6.56
C PHE A 41 -6.90 -7.47 -6.99
N ALA A 42 -5.73 -8.08 -6.99
CA ALA A 42 -4.55 -7.61 -7.71
C ALA A 42 -3.97 -8.75 -8.56
N LEU A 43 -3.66 -8.49 -9.83
CA LEU A 43 -2.94 -9.41 -10.68
C LEU A 43 -1.48 -8.96 -10.78
N GLU A 44 -0.58 -9.78 -10.25
CA GLU A 44 0.85 -9.63 -10.45
C GLU A 44 1.25 -10.28 -11.77
N ILE A 45 2.02 -9.57 -12.59
CA ILE A 45 2.63 -10.09 -13.82
C ILE A 45 4.13 -9.76 -13.81
N THR A 46 4.97 -10.79 -13.79
CA THR A 46 6.44 -10.67 -13.88
C THR A 46 7.03 -12.01 -14.32
N ASP A 47 8.34 -12.18 -14.40
CA ASP A 47 8.96 -13.48 -14.77
C ASP A 47 9.08 -14.48 -13.59
N ALA A 48 8.91 -14.01 -12.35
CA ALA A 48 9.00 -14.77 -11.11
C ALA A 48 8.04 -14.18 -10.05
N PRO A 49 6.71 -14.34 -10.23
CA PRO A 49 5.71 -13.77 -9.34
C PRO A 49 5.79 -14.39 -7.93
N GLY A 50 5.56 -13.58 -6.89
CA GLY A 50 5.69 -13.99 -5.49
C GLY A 50 7.12 -14.23 -4.98
N GLU A 51 8.14 -14.23 -5.85
CA GLU A 51 9.54 -14.43 -5.44
C GLU A 51 10.37 -13.13 -5.45
N SER A 52 9.98 -12.13 -6.26
CA SER A 52 10.83 -10.98 -6.56
C SER A 52 10.27 -9.64 -6.04
N THR A 53 10.54 -9.34 -4.77
CA THR A 53 10.30 -8.02 -4.15
C THR A 53 11.36 -6.96 -4.51
N ALA A 54 12.33 -7.31 -5.37
CA ALA A 54 13.47 -6.46 -5.71
C ALA A 54 13.23 -5.55 -6.93
N LYS A 55 12.28 -5.89 -7.80
CA LYS A 55 12.05 -5.21 -9.08
C LYS A 55 11.31 -3.88 -8.91
N PRO A 56 11.58 -2.87 -9.75
CA PRO A 56 10.74 -1.68 -9.85
C PRO A 56 9.28 -2.05 -10.15
N ILE A 57 8.38 -1.51 -9.34
CA ILE A 57 6.94 -1.79 -9.41
C ILE A 57 6.25 -0.77 -10.32
N VAL A 58 5.40 -1.29 -11.22
CA VAL A 58 4.52 -0.51 -12.08
C VAL A 58 3.07 -0.86 -11.71
N ARG A 59 2.33 0.13 -11.21
CA ARG A 59 0.93 -0.02 -10.78
C ARG A 59 -0.03 0.48 -11.86
N LEU A 60 -1.06 -0.29 -12.14
CA LEU A 60 -2.08 0.03 -13.15
C LEU A 60 -3.48 -0.20 -12.58
N THR A 61 -4.33 0.84 -12.56
CA THR A 61 -5.67 0.75 -11.96
C THR A 61 -6.78 1.13 -12.93
N GLY A 62 -7.90 0.43 -12.83
CA GLY A 62 -9.12 0.71 -13.56
C GLY A 62 -10.32 0.74 -12.63
N ALA A 63 -11.36 1.43 -13.09
CA ALA A 63 -12.66 1.56 -12.42
C ALA A 63 -12.55 1.92 -10.93
N HIS A 64 -11.75 2.93 -10.58
CA HIS A 64 -11.98 3.69 -9.34
C HIS A 64 -13.39 4.27 -9.33
N HIS A 65 -13.85 4.76 -10.48
CA HIS A 65 -15.26 5.06 -10.72
C HIS A 65 -15.90 3.91 -11.48
N GLY A 66 -16.94 3.31 -10.91
CA GLY A 66 -17.54 2.09 -11.46
C GLY A 66 -18.24 2.27 -12.82
N ASN A 67 -18.64 3.49 -13.18
CA ASN A 67 -19.23 3.79 -14.49
C ASN A 67 -18.17 3.91 -15.61
N GLU A 68 -16.89 4.06 -15.30
CA GLU A 68 -15.81 4.36 -16.25
C GLU A 68 -15.19 3.10 -16.87
N THR A 69 -16.04 2.22 -17.40
CA THR A 69 -15.67 0.81 -17.63
C THR A 69 -14.65 0.53 -18.74
N VAL A 70 -14.35 1.50 -19.59
CA VAL A 70 -13.25 1.37 -20.57
C VAL A 70 -11.87 1.30 -19.88
N SER A 71 -11.73 1.90 -18.69
CA SER A 71 -10.51 1.79 -17.88
C SER A 71 -10.15 0.33 -17.58
N THR A 72 -11.15 -0.48 -17.21
CA THR A 72 -11.00 -1.92 -16.99
C THR A 72 -10.59 -2.65 -18.28
N ASP A 73 -11.17 -2.29 -19.43
CA ASP A 73 -10.79 -2.88 -20.73
C ASP A 73 -9.33 -2.55 -21.10
N ILE A 74 -8.86 -1.34 -20.78
CA ILE A 74 -7.45 -0.93 -20.96
C ILE A 74 -6.53 -1.79 -20.08
N VAL A 75 -6.85 -1.94 -18.79
CA VAL A 75 -6.05 -2.76 -17.86
C VAL A 75 -5.99 -4.22 -18.32
N PHE A 76 -7.10 -4.82 -18.75
CA PHE A 76 -7.07 -6.19 -19.30
C PHE A 76 -6.33 -6.30 -20.63
N GLY A 77 -6.41 -5.27 -21.48
CA GLY A 77 -5.65 -5.22 -22.72
C GLY A 77 -4.14 -5.14 -22.48
N ILE A 78 -3.73 -4.37 -21.47
CA ILE A 78 -2.35 -4.34 -21.00
C ILE A 78 -1.96 -5.69 -20.41
N ALA A 79 -2.79 -6.33 -19.58
CA ALA A 79 -2.52 -7.67 -19.06
C ALA A 79 -2.27 -8.68 -20.19
N ALA A 80 -3.10 -8.66 -21.24
CA ALA A 80 -2.96 -9.52 -22.41
C ALA A 80 -1.63 -9.28 -23.18
N PHE A 81 -1.18 -8.03 -23.27
CA PHE A 81 0.15 -7.71 -23.78
C PHE A 81 1.26 -8.19 -22.84
N LEU A 82 1.12 -7.96 -21.54
CA LEU A 82 2.15 -8.29 -20.56
C LEU A 82 2.37 -9.79 -20.40
N VAL A 83 1.42 -10.66 -20.74
CA VAL A 83 1.64 -12.12 -20.78
C VAL A 83 2.19 -12.62 -22.12
N SER A 84 2.29 -11.74 -23.13
CA SER A 84 2.76 -12.13 -24.45
C SER A 84 4.29 -12.32 -24.48
N PRO A 85 4.83 -13.06 -25.47
CA PRO A 85 6.28 -13.17 -25.65
C PRO A 85 6.97 -11.82 -25.87
N GLU A 86 6.28 -10.88 -26.53
CA GLU A 86 6.81 -9.54 -26.82
C GLU A 86 7.13 -8.74 -25.56
N ALA A 87 6.36 -8.94 -24.48
CA ALA A 87 6.58 -8.25 -23.20
C ALA A 87 7.64 -8.91 -22.29
N GLN A 88 8.30 -10.01 -22.71
CA GLN A 88 9.31 -10.69 -21.90
C GLN A 88 10.45 -9.75 -21.40
N PRO A 89 11.02 -8.84 -22.23
CA PRO A 89 12.06 -7.92 -21.76
C PRO A 89 11.56 -7.02 -20.63
N LEU A 90 10.30 -6.57 -20.70
CA LEU A 90 9.69 -5.73 -19.67
C LEU A 90 9.47 -6.51 -18.37
N ARG A 91 8.97 -7.75 -18.44
CA ARG A 91 8.81 -8.61 -17.25
C ARG A 91 10.13 -8.96 -16.56
N THR A 92 11.24 -8.95 -17.31
CA THR A 92 12.59 -9.17 -16.74
C THR A 92 13.01 -8.01 -15.83
N ILE A 93 12.49 -6.81 -16.10
CA ILE A 93 12.91 -5.58 -15.43
C ILE A 93 11.91 -5.19 -14.35
N PHE A 94 10.62 -5.20 -14.68
CA PHE A 94 9.54 -4.68 -13.83
C PHE A 94 8.69 -5.80 -13.23
N SER A 95 8.08 -5.50 -12.08
CA SER A 95 6.91 -6.23 -11.58
C SER A 95 5.66 -5.37 -11.80
N PHE A 96 4.68 -5.91 -12.51
CA PHE A 96 3.45 -5.21 -12.86
C PHE A 96 2.32 -5.64 -11.93
N TRP A 97 1.64 -4.67 -11.32
CA TRP A 97 0.53 -4.89 -10.42
C TRP A 97 -0.72 -4.21 -10.96
N LEU A 98 -1.69 -5.05 -11.38
CA LEU A 98 -2.89 -4.62 -12.08
C LEU A 98 -4.10 -4.76 -11.16
N PHE A 99 -4.91 -3.70 -11.09
CA PHE A 99 -6.18 -3.67 -10.35
C PHE A 99 -7.28 -3.28 -11.33
N PRO A 100 -7.86 -4.25 -12.07
CA PRO A 100 -8.79 -3.92 -13.17
C PRO A 100 -10.06 -3.21 -12.72
N VAL A 101 -10.50 -3.47 -11.48
CA VAL A 101 -11.69 -2.87 -10.89
C VAL A 101 -11.42 -2.62 -9.41
N VAL A 102 -11.25 -1.34 -9.05
CA VAL A 102 -11.09 -0.92 -7.66
C VAL A 102 -12.44 -0.75 -6.95
N ASN A 103 -13.49 -0.34 -7.66
CA ASN A 103 -14.85 -0.16 -7.14
C ASN A 103 -15.81 -1.25 -7.68
N PRO A 104 -15.85 -2.45 -7.11
CA PRO A 104 -16.62 -3.56 -7.68
C PRO A 104 -18.13 -3.35 -7.61
N GLU A 105 -18.67 -2.80 -6.53
CA GLU A 105 -20.11 -2.52 -6.42
C GLU A 105 -20.55 -1.45 -7.42
N GLY A 106 -19.84 -0.32 -7.47
CA GLY A 106 -20.11 0.74 -8.45
C GLY A 106 -19.99 0.20 -9.87
N PHE A 107 -19.00 -0.65 -10.15
CA PHE A 107 -18.78 -1.24 -11.47
C PHE A 107 -19.94 -2.14 -11.91
N GLU A 108 -20.48 -2.95 -11.01
CA GLU A 108 -21.60 -3.84 -11.32
C GLU A 108 -22.85 -3.06 -11.72
N VAL A 109 -23.14 -1.96 -11.01
CA VAL A 109 -24.33 -1.13 -11.24
C VAL A 109 -24.09 0.05 -12.19
N ARG A 110 -22.84 0.26 -12.65
CA ARG A 110 -22.41 1.39 -13.48
C ARG A 110 -22.64 2.74 -12.80
N ASP A 111 -22.36 2.79 -11.51
CA ASP A 111 -22.31 4.03 -10.74
C ASP A 111 -20.85 4.44 -10.52
N ARG A 112 -20.63 5.75 -10.46
CA ARG A 112 -19.33 6.35 -10.15
C ARG A 112 -18.89 5.97 -8.74
N TYR A 113 -19.82 6.05 -7.80
CA TYR A 113 -19.54 5.92 -6.38
C TYR A 113 -19.52 4.45 -5.94
N ASN A 114 -18.91 4.16 -4.80
CA ASN A 114 -18.97 2.82 -4.21
C ASN A 114 -20.31 2.55 -3.50
N ASP A 115 -20.42 1.42 -2.81
CA ASP A 115 -21.66 0.99 -2.15
C ASP A 115 -22.16 1.95 -1.05
N SER A 116 -21.24 2.69 -0.42
CA SER A 116 -21.55 3.72 0.59
C SER A 116 -21.90 5.08 -0.02
N GLY A 117 -21.74 5.25 -1.34
CA GLY A 117 -21.89 6.51 -2.04
C GLY A 117 -20.64 7.40 -1.99
N ALA A 118 -19.48 6.86 -1.61
CA ALA A 118 -18.22 7.59 -1.61
C ALA A 118 -17.56 7.61 -3.00
N ASP A 119 -16.89 8.71 -3.31
CA ASP A 119 -16.02 8.80 -4.49
C ASP A 119 -14.63 8.29 -4.08
N LEU A 120 -14.23 7.12 -4.57
CA LEU A 120 -12.96 6.50 -4.16
C LEU A 120 -11.75 7.35 -4.54
N ASN A 121 -11.81 8.11 -5.64
CA ASN A 121 -10.74 9.04 -6.03
C ASN A 121 -10.86 10.40 -5.32
N ARG A 122 -11.63 10.46 -4.22
CA ARG A 122 -11.65 11.54 -3.22
C ARG A 122 -11.44 11.01 -1.80
N ASP A 123 -11.08 9.73 -1.65
CA ASP A 123 -10.94 9.06 -0.34
C ASP A 123 -9.47 8.73 0.00
N TYR A 124 -8.48 9.34 -0.67
CA TYR A 124 -7.06 9.19 -0.36
C TYR A 124 -6.50 10.29 0.55
N GLY A 125 -5.32 10.04 1.14
CA GLY A 125 -4.81 10.80 2.29
C GLY A 125 -4.33 12.23 2.04
N LEU A 126 -3.93 12.63 0.84
CA LEU A 126 -3.24 13.91 0.61
C LEU A 126 -4.15 15.03 0.09
N TYR A 127 -3.85 16.24 0.55
CA TYR A 127 -4.62 17.46 0.32
C TYR A 127 -6.10 17.30 0.68
N TRP A 128 -6.37 16.58 1.77
CA TRP A 128 -7.72 16.25 2.21
C TRP A 128 -8.57 17.49 2.49
N ALA A 129 -9.83 17.45 2.03
CA ALA A 129 -10.79 18.53 2.21
C ALA A 129 -12.25 18.04 2.21
N ASP A 130 -12.50 16.90 2.85
CA ASP A 130 -13.85 16.32 3.04
C ASP A 130 -14.21 16.26 4.53
N ASP A 131 -15.52 16.18 4.83
CA ASP A 131 -16.06 16.02 6.19
C ASP A 131 -15.88 14.59 6.74
N THR A 132 -15.56 13.63 5.87
CA THR A 132 -15.19 12.26 6.23
C THR A 132 -13.70 12.14 6.58
N ALA A 133 -13.28 10.98 7.11
CA ALA A 133 -11.87 10.71 7.33
C ALA A 133 -11.24 10.16 6.02
N PRO A 134 -9.97 10.49 5.72
CA PRO A 134 -9.28 9.84 4.61
C PRO A 134 -9.21 8.32 4.79
N PHE A 135 -9.23 7.58 3.69
CA PHE A 135 -9.27 6.12 3.66
C PHE A 135 -10.44 5.55 4.47
N SER A 136 -11.59 6.20 4.39
CA SER A 136 -12.81 5.74 5.07
C SER A 136 -13.37 4.48 4.45
N GLN A 137 -13.07 4.22 3.18
CA GLN A 137 -13.58 3.09 2.41
C GLN A 137 -12.63 1.88 2.46
N PRO A 138 -13.16 0.64 2.51
CA PRO A 138 -12.30 -0.55 2.48
C PRO A 138 -11.44 -0.65 1.22
N GLU A 139 -11.93 -0.17 0.07
CA GLU A 139 -11.23 -0.19 -1.21
C GLU A 139 -9.95 0.65 -1.17
N THR A 140 -10.03 1.88 -0.67
CA THR A 140 -8.87 2.77 -0.55
C THR A 140 -7.93 2.35 0.58
N ARG A 141 -8.44 1.73 1.66
CA ARG A 141 -7.58 1.09 2.69
C ARG A 141 -6.77 -0.07 2.13
N ALA A 142 -7.36 -0.89 1.28
CA ALA A 142 -6.64 -1.96 0.59
C ALA A 142 -5.54 -1.39 -0.32
N GLN A 143 -5.83 -0.33 -1.08
CA GLN A 143 -4.84 0.36 -1.90
C GLN A 143 -3.71 1.01 -1.07
N LEU A 144 -4.04 1.58 0.10
CA LEU A 144 -3.08 2.13 1.06
C LEU A 144 -2.13 1.05 1.58
N SER A 145 -2.68 -0.04 2.12
CA SER A 145 -1.89 -1.15 2.67
C SER A 145 -0.96 -1.73 1.62
N PHE A 146 -1.51 -2.03 0.44
CA PHE A 146 -0.74 -2.55 -0.69
C PHE A 146 0.43 -1.61 -1.04
N SER A 147 0.16 -0.33 -1.27
CA SER A 147 1.17 0.63 -1.74
C SER A 147 2.26 0.90 -0.70
N PHE A 148 1.97 0.71 0.58
CA PHE A 148 2.95 0.82 1.66
C PHE A 148 3.96 -0.32 1.70
N HIS A 149 3.58 -1.50 1.23
CA HIS A 149 4.45 -2.68 1.09
C HIS A 149 5.10 -2.75 -0.30
N HIS A 150 4.42 -2.20 -1.30
CA HIS A 150 4.77 -2.24 -2.71
C HIS A 150 4.88 -0.83 -3.32
N PRO A 151 5.84 0.01 -2.86
CA PRO A 151 5.94 1.39 -3.34
C PRO A 151 6.23 1.41 -4.85
N PRO A 152 5.33 1.98 -5.68
CA PRO A 152 5.49 1.98 -7.12
C PRO A 152 6.48 3.05 -7.57
N VAL A 153 7.22 2.76 -8.65
CA VAL A 153 8.04 3.76 -9.35
C VAL A 153 7.17 4.55 -10.34
N LEU A 154 6.18 3.86 -10.93
CA LEU A 154 5.20 4.40 -11.86
C LEU A 154 3.80 3.89 -11.48
N SER A 155 2.82 4.79 -11.45
CA SER A 155 1.40 4.43 -11.33
C SER A 155 0.58 5.12 -12.41
N LEU A 156 -0.25 4.34 -13.12
CA LEU A 156 -1.20 4.83 -14.10
C LEU A 156 -2.62 4.48 -13.65
N ASP A 157 -3.44 5.50 -13.44
CA ASP A 157 -4.82 5.36 -13.00
C ASP A 157 -5.79 5.73 -14.14
N TYR A 158 -6.48 4.74 -14.70
CA TYR A 158 -7.28 4.91 -15.91
C TYR A 158 -8.70 5.38 -15.59
N HIS A 159 -9.11 6.44 -16.28
CA HIS A 159 -10.41 7.10 -16.18
C HIS A 159 -11.02 7.34 -17.56
N SER A 160 -12.30 7.75 -17.62
CA SER A 160 -13.00 7.83 -18.92
C SER A 160 -13.92 9.00 -19.25
N GLU A 161 -13.66 10.20 -18.72
CA GLU A 161 -14.50 11.38 -18.91
C GLU A 161 -13.81 12.51 -19.70
N ALA A 162 -12.50 12.41 -19.97
CA ALA A 162 -11.73 13.38 -20.75
C ALA A 162 -10.66 12.74 -21.68
N GLU A 163 -9.76 13.54 -22.27
CA GLU A 163 -8.66 13.09 -23.14
C GLU A 163 -7.31 13.66 -22.68
N TYR A 164 -6.97 13.39 -21.41
CA TYR A 164 -5.80 13.95 -20.76
C TYR A 164 -4.88 12.90 -20.16
N VAL A 165 -3.58 13.17 -20.19
CA VAL A 165 -2.65 12.69 -19.18
C VAL A 165 -2.60 13.77 -18.10
N ASN A 166 -3.35 13.54 -17.04
CA ASN A 166 -3.40 14.43 -15.89
C ASN A 166 -2.21 14.16 -14.97
N THR A 167 -1.60 15.24 -14.48
CA THR A 167 -0.35 15.21 -13.70
C THR A 167 -0.51 15.88 -12.34
N VAL A 168 0.37 15.55 -11.41
CA VAL A 168 0.35 16.09 -10.05
C VAL A 168 0.68 17.60 -10.00
N TYR A 169 0.19 18.33 -8.99
CA TYR A 169 -0.79 17.89 -8.00
C TYR A 169 -2.22 18.26 -8.45
N ASP A 170 -3.21 17.49 -8.00
CA ASP A 170 -4.64 17.70 -8.23
C ASP A 170 -5.26 18.63 -7.19
N GLY A 171 -4.95 18.39 -5.90
CA GLY A 171 -5.52 19.11 -4.76
C GLY A 171 -4.76 20.37 -4.39
N SER A 172 -3.61 20.62 -5.02
CA SER A 172 -2.68 21.67 -4.59
C SER A 172 -2.03 22.42 -5.74
N SER A 173 -1.85 23.73 -5.56
CA SER A 173 -1.06 24.58 -6.48
C SER A 173 0.45 24.44 -6.26
N VAL A 174 0.90 23.54 -5.37
CA VAL A 174 2.32 23.25 -5.18
C VAL A 174 2.86 22.72 -6.51
N THR A 175 3.93 23.35 -7.00
CA THR A 175 4.71 22.76 -8.09
C THR A 175 5.71 21.77 -7.47
N PRO A 176 5.65 20.47 -7.81
CA PRO A 176 6.64 19.50 -7.32
C PRO A 176 8.04 19.88 -7.84
N PRO A 177 9.11 19.66 -7.04
CA PRO A 177 10.49 19.94 -7.46
C PRO A 177 10.90 19.29 -8.79
N GLU A 178 10.31 18.14 -9.10
CA GLU A 178 10.53 17.29 -10.27
C GLU A 178 9.51 17.52 -11.39
N ILE A 179 8.76 18.64 -11.38
CA ILE A 179 7.70 18.90 -12.35
C ILE A 179 8.14 18.73 -13.82
N ASN A 180 9.37 19.08 -14.16
CA ASN A 180 9.87 18.90 -15.53
C ASN A 180 9.92 17.43 -15.93
N THR A 181 10.37 16.56 -15.02
CA THR A 181 10.37 15.10 -15.20
C THR A 181 8.94 14.57 -15.28
N VAL A 182 8.05 15.05 -14.40
CA VAL A 182 6.63 14.66 -14.42
C VAL A 182 5.97 14.99 -15.76
N LEU A 183 6.15 16.21 -16.27
CA LEU A 183 5.59 16.64 -17.55
C LEU A 183 6.21 15.89 -18.73
N GLU A 184 7.53 15.67 -18.70
CA GLU A 184 8.22 14.90 -19.74
C GLU A 184 7.66 13.48 -19.89
N PHE A 185 7.54 12.75 -18.78
CA PHE A 185 6.99 11.39 -18.79
C PHE A 185 5.50 11.38 -19.18
N GLY A 186 4.75 12.41 -18.78
CA GLY A 186 3.37 12.60 -19.22
C GLY A 186 3.27 12.74 -20.74
N GLU A 187 4.16 13.52 -21.36
CA GLU A 187 4.22 13.70 -22.82
C GLU A 187 4.59 12.41 -23.55
N VAL A 188 5.54 11.63 -23.01
CA VAL A 188 5.91 10.32 -23.58
C VAL A 188 4.70 9.40 -23.65
N TYR A 189 3.87 9.36 -22.60
CA TYR A 189 2.63 8.59 -22.61
C TYR A 189 1.58 9.18 -23.57
N ALA A 190 1.41 10.50 -23.54
CA ALA A 190 0.35 11.20 -24.26
C ALA A 190 0.44 11.04 -25.77
N GLN A 191 1.66 11.03 -26.35
CA GLN A 191 1.88 10.98 -27.80
C GLN A 191 1.21 9.76 -28.49
N PRO A 192 1.57 8.50 -28.16
CA PRO A 192 0.94 7.32 -28.77
C PRO A 192 -0.54 7.17 -28.40
N ALA A 193 -0.95 7.66 -27.23
CA ALA A 193 -2.35 7.66 -26.78
C ALA A 193 -3.20 8.77 -27.43
N SER A 194 -2.58 9.73 -28.13
CA SER A 194 -3.24 10.93 -28.68
C SER A 194 -3.98 11.76 -27.62
N LEU A 195 -3.37 11.89 -26.44
CA LEU A 195 -3.88 12.68 -25.32
C LEU A 195 -3.12 14.01 -25.19
N GLU A 196 -3.65 14.93 -24.37
CA GLU A 196 -2.96 16.17 -23.98
C GLU A 196 -2.46 16.06 -22.54
N VAL A 197 -1.31 16.65 -22.21
CA VAL A 197 -0.83 16.70 -20.82
C VAL A 197 -1.44 17.91 -20.11
N ILE A 198 -1.94 17.72 -18.89
CA ILE A 198 -2.48 18.81 -18.07
C ILE A 198 -2.01 18.67 -16.62
N VAL A 199 -1.78 19.80 -15.95
CA VAL A 199 -1.57 19.83 -14.49
C VAL A 199 -2.92 19.77 -13.81
N GLY A 200 -3.11 18.83 -12.88
CA GLY A 200 -4.42 18.55 -12.30
C GLY A 200 -5.07 19.75 -11.65
N TYR A 201 -4.33 20.48 -10.81
CA TYR A 201 -4.81 21.72 -10.20
C TYR A 201 -5.23 22.78 -11.22
N GLU A 202 -4.59 22.82 -12.41
CA GLU A 202 -4.96 23.75 -13.49
C GLU A 202 -6.20 23.30 -14.25
N TRP A 203 -6.48 22.01 -14.31
CA TRP A 203 -7.72 21.48 -14.86
C TRP A 203 -8.90 21.76 -13.93
N TYR A 204 -8.88 21.16 -12.74
CA TYR A 204 -9.80 21.43 -11.63
C TYR A 204 -9.25 20.83 -10.34
N VAL A 205 -9.58 21.44 -9.20
CA VAL A 205 -9.09 20.95 -7.90
C VAL A 205 -9.78 19.64 -7.52
N ALA A 206 -8.99 18.59 -7.31
CA ALA A 206 -9.43 17.29 -6.82
C ALA A 206 -8.62 16.88 -5.57
N ASN A 207 -9.23 17.04 -4.40
CA ASN A 207 -8.64 16.69 -3.12
C ASN A 207 -8.78 15.19 -2.83
N GLY A 208 -7.79 14.59 -2.18
CA GLY A 208 -7.84 13.17 -1.81
C GLY A 208 -7.79 12.22 -3.01
N SER A 209 -7.03 12.56 -4.06
CA SER A 209 -6.84 11.70 -5.22
C SER A 209 -5.76 10.62 -5.00
N CYS A 210 -5.93 9.47 -5.68
CA CYS A 210 -4.93 8.40 -5.69
C CYS A 210 -3.58 8.90 -6.21
N GLN A 211 -3.61 9.74 -7.25
CA GLN A 211 -2.45 10.30 -7.92
C GLN A 211 -1.59 11.13 -6.96
N ASP A 212 -2.21 12.10 -6.27
CA ASP A 212 -1.53 12.96 -5.31
C ASP A 212 -0.98 12.16 -4.14
N PHE A 213 -1.75 11.18 -3.64
CA PHE A 213 -1.33 10.30 -2.57
C PHE A 213 -0.05 9.53 -2.93
N LEU A 214 -0.04 8.81 -4.06
CA LEU A 214 1.10 7.97 -4.45
C LEU A 214 2.35 8.81 -4.71
N HIS A 215 2.22 9.95 -5.37
CA HIS A 215 3.37 10.84 -5.61
C HIS A 215 3.85 11.50 -4.32
N GLY A 216 2.95 12.20 -3.60
CA GLY A 216 3.32 12.99 -2.43
C GLY A 216 3.75 12.16 -1.22
N THR A 217 3.33 10.89 -1.13
CA THR A 217 3.65 9.98 -0.02
C THR A 217 4.79 9.02 -0.34
N LEU A 218 4.84 8.49 -1.57
CA LEU A 218 5.75 7.40 -1.95
C LEU A 218 6.78 7.81 -3.01
N GLY A 219 6.67 9.03 -3.57
CA GLY A 219 7.57 9.55 -4.59
C GLY A 219 7.39 8.91 -5.97
N ALA A 220 6.24 8.27 -6.20
CA ALA A 220 5.93 7.64 -7.49
C ALA A 220 5.73 8.69 -8.59
N LEU A 221 6.10 8.37 -9.83
CA LEU A 221 5.54 9.06 -10.99
C LEU A 221 4.09 8.58 -11.14
N ALA A 222 3.12 9.41 -10.76
CA ALA A 222 1.71 9.03 -10.75
C ALA A 222 0.90 9.89 -11.72
N TYR A 223 0.09 9.24 -12.56
CA TYR A 223 -0.72 9.88 -13.58
C TYR A 223 -2.15 9.34 -13.57
N THR A 224 -3.10 10.25 -13.75
CA THR A 224 -4.48 9.92 -14.10
C THR A 224 -4.61 9.98 -15.63
N ILE A 225 -4.94 8.86 -16.25
CA ILE A 225 -5.06 8.72 -17.71
C ILE A 225 -6.54 8.74 -18.09
N GLU A 226 -6.98 9.86 -18.64
CA GLU A 226 -8.35 10.08 -19.08
C GLU A 226 -8.50 9.72 -20.56
N THR A 227 -9.45 8.84 -20.87
CA THR A 227 -9.79 8.45 -22.24
C THR A 227 -11.29 8.51 -22.49
N LEU A 228 -11.77 9.13 -23.57
CA LEU A 228 -13.22 9.12 -23.83
C LEU A 228 -13.74 7.69 -24.03
N ALA A 229 -14.87 7.37 -23.40
CA ALA A 229 -15.59 6.12 -23.64
C ALA A 229 -15.88 5.96 -25.15
N PRO A 230 -15.18 5.06 -25.87
CA PRO A 230 -15.22 5.07 -27.33
C PRO A 230 -16.38 4.24 -27.86
N SER A 231 -16.69 4.46 -29.13
CA SER A 231 -17.51 3.49 -29.90
C SER A 231 -16.75 2.21 -30.26
N ASN A 232 -15.40 2.24 -30.18
CA ASN A 232 -14.49 1.13 -30.44
C ASN A 232 -13.41 1.04 -29.35
N THR A 233 -13.55 0.09 -28.44
CA THR A 233 -12.60 -0.13 -27.34
C THR A 233 -11.21 -0.58 -27.81
N THR A 234 -11.13 -1.33 -28.91
CA THR A 234 -9.87 -1.93 -29.38
C THR A 234 -8.80 -0.90 -29.73
N SER A 235 -9.18 0.25 -30.32
CA SER A 235 -8.20 1.29 -30.66
C SER A 235 -7.64 1.98 -29.43
N ILE A 236 -8.48 2.23 -28.41
CA ILE A 236 -8.03 2.86 -27.15
C ILE A 236 -7.11 1.92 -26.39
N VAL A 237 -7.48 0.64 -26.30
CA VAL A 237 -6.62 -0.37 -25.68
C VAL A 237 -5.27 -0.44 -26.38
N SER A 238 -5.26 -0.54 -27.71
CA SER A 238 -4.00 -0.62 -28.48
C SER A 238 -3.14 0.62 -28.32
N ALA A 239 -3.74 1.81 -28.24
CA ALA A 239 -3.02 3.07 -28.06
C ALA A 239 -2.38 3.14 -26.67
N ASN A 240 -3.11 2.74 -25.62
CA ASN A 240 -2.59 2.70 -24.24
C ASN A 240 -1.53 1.61 -24.04
N VAL A 241 -1.63 0.46 -24.73
CA VAL A 241 -0.55 -0.54 -24.75
C VAL A 241 0.72 0.01 -25.42
N GLY A 242 0.59 0.80 -26.49
CA GLY A 242 1.72 1.51 -27.10
C GLY A 242 2.32 2.55 -26.14
N ALA A 243 1.47 3.36 -25.51
CA ALA A 243 1.89 4.36 -24.52
C ALA A 243 2.63 3.77 -23.32
N LEU A 244 2.16 2.63 -22.81
CA LEU A 244 2.83 1.91 -21.74
C LEU A 244 4.23 1.46 -22.17
N GLN A 245 4.39 0.93 -23.39
CA GLN A 245 5.72 0.51 -23.86
C GLN A 245 6.69 1.69 -23.95
N ASP A 246 6.23 2.83 -24.49
CA ASP A 246 7.06 4.02 -24.65
C ASP A 246 7.47 4.61 -23.30
N ILE A 247 6.54 4.75 -22.35
CA ILE A 247 6.86 5.30 -21.02
C ILE A 247 7.78 4.36 -20.23
N LEU A 248 7.65 3.03 -20.37
CA LEU A 248 8.49 2.07 -19.67
C LEU A 248 9.90 2.01 -20.25
N ALA A 249 10.04 2.11 -21.57
CA ALA A 249 11.36 2.24 -22.20
C ALA A 249 12.06 3.52 -21.70
N HIS A 250 11.32 4.63 -21.64
CA HIS A 250 11.84 5.89 -21.12
C HIS A 250 12.20 5.82 -19.63
N LEU A 251 11.36 5.14 -18.83
CA LEU A 251 11.60 4.90 -17.41
C LEU A 251 12.88 4.09 -17.20
N GLN A 252 13.05 3.01 -17.94
CA GLN A 252 14.22 2.14 -17.87
C GLN A 252 15.52 2.89 -18.13
N ASP A 253 15.52 3.79 -19.13
CA ASP A 253 16.70 4.57 -19.50
C ASP A 253 17.06 5.66 -18.47
N ARG A 254 16.09 6.08 -17.65
CA ARG A 254 16.21 7.24 -16.75
C ARG A 254 16.32 6.87 -15.27
N MET A 255 15.84 5.72 -14.87
CA MET A 255 15.82 5.32 -13.46
C MET A 255 17.21 4.92 -12.95
N VAL A 256 17.54 5.37 -11.75
CA VAL A 256 18.68 4.90 -10.97
C VAL A 256 18.13 3.94 -9.92
N CYS A 257 18.59 2.69 -9.95
CA CYS A 257 18.17 1.66 -9.01
C CYS A 257 19.32 1.27 -8.08
N GLY A 258 18.99 0.87 -6.87
CA GLY A 258 19.96 0.43 -5.88
C GLY A 258 19.33 -0.26 -4.68
N ARG A 259 20.13 -0.48 -3.64
CA ARG A 259 19.71 -1.10 -2.38
C ARG A 259 20.24 -0.35 -1.17
N VAL A 260 19.46 -0.33 -0.11
CA VAL A 260 19.88 0.13 1.23
C VAL A 260 20.00 -1.07 2.15
N THR A 261 21.14 -1.18 2.84
CA THR A 261 21.42 -2.26 3.78
C THR A 261 22.05 -1.75 5.08
N ASP A 262 22.03 -2.58 6.11
CA ASP A 262 22.84 -2.36 7.31
C ASP A 262 24.30 -2.83 7.12
N THR A 263 25.13 -2.63 8.14
CA THR A 263 26.54 -3.07 8.14
C THR A 263 26.76 -4.58 7.99
N SER A 264 25.72 -5.40 8.19
CA SER A 264 25.75 -6.85 8.00
C SER A 264 25.24 -7.30 6.63
N GLY A 265 24.71 -6.38 5.81
CA GLY A 265 24.14 -6.65 4.51
C GLY A 265 22.64 -6.98 4.54
N ARG A 266 21.96 -6.81 5.68
CA ARG A 266 20.50 -6.98 5.78
C ARG A 266 19.81 -5.79 5.10
N PRO A 267 18.73 -6.01 4.33
CA PRO A 267 17.99 -4.91 3.72
C PRO A 267 17.33 -4.02 4.76
N LEU A 268 17.22 -2.73 4.44
CA LEU A 268 16.55 -1.75 5.29
C LEU A 268 15.37 -1.12 4.56
N ARG A 269 14.22 -1.00 5.25
CA ARG A 269 13.17 -0.06 4.88
C ARG A 269 13.70 1.36 5.13
N ALA A 270 13.98 2.09 4.07
CA ALA A 270 14.59 3.41 4.12
C ALA A 270 13.79 4.43 3.32
N ARG A 271 13.84 5.69 3.76
CA ARG A 271 13.44 6.85 2.99
C ARG A 271 14.67 7.44 2.32
N LEU A 272 14.55 7.75 1.04
CA LEU A 272 15.56 8.42 0.26
C LEU A 272 15.03 9.75 -0.26
N GLN A 273 15.92 10.72 -0.40
CA GLN A 273 15.68 12.01 -1.03
C GLN A 273 16.89 12.37 -1.88
N VAL A 274 16.66 13.05 -3.01
CA VAL A 274 17.71 13.75 -3.74
C VAL A 274 17.68 15.22 -3.33
N THR A 275 18.79 15.78 -2.86
CA THR A 275 18.82 17.16 -2.30
C THR A 275 18.23 18.21 -3.24
N ALA A 276 18.44 18.08 -4.55
CA ALA A 276 17.91 19.00 -5.55
C ALA A 276 16.41 18.77 -5.89
N GLN A 277 15.89 17.58 -5.59
CA GLN A 277 14.52 17.13 -5.84
C GLN A 277 14.01 16.43 -4.56
N PRO A 278 13.67 17.20 -3.51
CA PRO A 278 13.51 16.66 -2.15
C PRO A 278 12.23 15.86 -1.90
N GLN A 279 11.43 15.58 -2.93
CA GLN A 279 10.30 14.66 -2.81
C GLN A 279 10.84 13.27 -2.39
N PRO A 280 10.45 12.76 -1.21
CA PRO A 280 10.96 11.49 -0.73
C PRO A 280 10.35 10.32 -1.49
N PHE A 281 11.12 9.26 -1.60
CA PHE A 281 10.71 7.94 -2.06
C PHE A 281 11.26 6.88 -1.12
N LEU A 282 10.70 5.67 -1.20
CA LEU A 282 10.94 4.61 -0.23
C LEU A 282 11.59 3.40 -0.89
N THR A 283 12.34 2.64 -0.11
CA THR A 283 12.69 1.29 -0.51
C THR A 283 11.49 0.34 -0.38
N THR A 284 11.52 -0.75 -1.13
CA THR A 284 10.68 -1.92 -0.90
C THR A 284 11.07 -2.63 0.41
N ALA A 285 10.31 -3.67 0.80
CA ALA A 285 10.66 -4.55 1.92
C ALA A 285 12.02 -5.25 1.74
N SER A 286 12.48 -5.47 0.49
CA SER A 286 13.80 -6.04 0.20
C SER A 286 14.95 -5.01 0.23
N GLY A 287 14.65 -3.77 0.62
CA GLY A 287 15.58 -2.66 0.71
C GLY A 287 15.97 -2.09 -0.66
N THR A 288 15.33 -2.51 -1.76
CA THR A 288 15.62 -1.98 -3.09
C THR A 288 14.84 -0.70 -3.36
N PHE A 289 15.38 0.16 -4.21
CA PHE A 289 14.69 1.35 -4.71
C PHE A 289 15.04 1.58 -6.17
N CYS A 290 14.16 2.29 -6.87
CA CYS A 290 14.44 2.90 -8.17
C CYS A 290 13.83 4.30 -8.18
N HIS A 291 14.55 5.28 -8.74
CA HIS A 291 14.07 6.66 -8.80
C HIS A 291 14.64 7.38 -10.02
N VAL A 292 13.86 8.30 -10.60
CA VAL A 292 14.30 9.13 -11.73
C VAL A 292 14.78 10.47 -11.19
N THR A 293 16.00 10.88 -11.54
CA THR A 293 16.54 12.19 -11.17
C THR A 293 17.43 12.76 -12.27
N ASP A 294 17.37 14.08 -12.44
CA ASP A 294 18.24 14.83 -13.35
C ASP A 294 19.38 15.55 -12.62
N ALA A 295 19.54 15.31 -11.31
CA ALA A 295 20.58 15.94 -10.52
C ALA A 295 21.97 15.45 -10.94
N ASP A 296 22.95 16.36 -11.05
CA ASP A 296 24.36 16.00 -11.23
C ASP A 296 25.27 17.01 -10.49
N PRO A 297 26.08 16.58 -9.51
CA PRO A 297 26.10 15.24 -8.92
C PRO A 297 24.78 14.91 -8.22
N ILE A 298 24.41 13.62 -8.19
CA ILE A 298 23.27 13.18 -7.41
C ILE A 298 23.70 13.15 -5.93
N GLN A 299 23.00 13.93 -5.12
CA GLN A 299 23.20 14.00 -3.68
C GLN A 299 22.03 13.33 -2.97
N TRP A 300 22.28 12.16 -2.40
CA TRP A 300 21.30 11.34 -1.71
C TRP A 300 21.34 11.63 -0.21
N VAL A 301 20.17 11.79 0.38
CA VAL A 301 19.95 11.68 1.82
C VAL A 301 19.18 10.38 2.04
N VAL A 302 19.75 9.48 2.82
CA VAL A 302 19.19 8.16 3.11
C VAL A 302 18.95 8.06 4.60
N ASP A 303 17.70 7.83 4.97
CA ASP A 303 17.21 7.80 6.33
C ASP A 303 16.56 6.42 6.56
N ALA A 304 17.06 5.62 7.49
CA ALA A 304 16.35 4.43 7.98
C ALA A 304 16.14 4.45 9.52
N PRO A 305 14.95 4.06 10.03
CA PRO A 305 14.72 3.95 11.46
C PRO A 305 15.78 3.05 12.11
N LEU A 306 16.28 3.40 13.31
CA LEU A 306 17.37 2.69 14.02
C LEU A 306 18.78 2.75 13.39
N PHE A 307 18.93 3.26 12.17
CA PHE A 307 20.23 3.40 11.49
C PHE A 307 20.60 4.87 11.19
N GLY A 308 19.67 5.79 11.40
CA GLY A 308 19.90 7.23 11.29
C GLY A 308 20.07 7.69 9.84
N ARG A 309 20.81 8.80 9.65
CA ARG A 309 20.97 9.51 8.38
C ARG A 309 22.35 9.28 7.76
N GLY A 310 22.37 8.87 6.49
CA GLY A 310 23.51 8.88 5.60
C GLY A 310 23.38 9.94 4.51
N THR A 311 24.51 10.49 4.03
CA THR A 311 24.54 11.37 2.86
C THR A 311 25.59 10.89 1.89
N PHE A 312 25.20 10.74 0.63
CA PHE A 312 26.04 10.20 -0.44
C PHE A 312 26.02 11.15 -1.63
N SER A 313 27.16 11.33 -2.30
CA SER A 313 27.26 12.25 -3.44
C SER A 313 28.09 11.59 -4.53
N MET A 314 27.51 11.41 -5.71
CA MET A 314 28.16 10.75 -6.85
C MET A 314 27.80 11.47 -8.15
N PRO A 315 28.73 11.65 -9.11
CA PRO A 315 28.39 12.10 -10.46
C PRO A 315 27.47 11.08 -11.14
N ALA A 316 26.48 11.54 -11.91
CA ALA A 316 25.54 10.66 -12.59
C ALA A 316 26.24 9.65 -13.52
N ALA A 317 27.32 10.08 -14.18
CA ALA A 317 28.14 9.23 -15.05
C ALA A 317 29.00 8.19 -14.33
N SER A 318 28.97 8.13 -12.99
CA SER A 318 29.81 7.25 -12.17
C SER A 318 29.02 6.42 -11.17
N ILE A 319 27.70 6.29 -11.38
CA ILE A 319 26.84 5.43 -10.57
C ILE A 319 27.24 3.96 -10.81
N PRO A 320 27.57 3.20 -9.75
CA PRO A 320 27.89 1.79 -9.86
C PRO A 320 26.61 0.97 -10.09
N ASP A 321 26.80 -0.21 -10.68
CA ASP A 321 25.78 -1.24 -10.79
C ASP A 321 26.33 -2.54 -10.17
N PRO A 322 25.86 -2.95 -8.98
CA PRO A 322 24.75 -2.36 -8.22
C PRO A 322 25.14 -1.08 -7.45
N LEU A 323 24.18 -0.17 -7.29
CA LEU A 323 24.26 0.95 -6.36
C LEU A 323 23.85 0.49 -4.96
N GLU A 324 24.74 0.64 -3.99
CA GLU A 324 24.49 0.22 -2.61
C GLU A 324 24.77 1.35 -1.62
N PHE A 325 23.81 1.59 -0.73
CA PHE A 325 23.98 2.42 0.45
C PHE A 325 23.99 1.54 1.69
N GLN A 326 24.99 1.74 2.54
CA GLN A 326 25.11 1.02 3.79
C GLN A 326 25.01 1.98 4.97
N LEU A 327 24.10 1.71 5.91
CA LEU A 327 23.91 2.49 7.12
C LEU A 327 24.36 1.71 8.36
N ALA A 328 24.94 2.42 9.32
CA ALA A 328 25.33 1.84 10.60
C ALA A 328 24.24 2.08 11.64
N PRO A 329 24.03 1.16 12.61
CA PRO A 329 23.09 1.38 13.70
C PRO A 329 23.34 2.72 14.40
N SER A 330 22.26 3.43 14.74
CA SER A 330 22.32 4.76 15.30
C SER A 330 21.20 4.97 16.32
N THR A 331 21.55 5.63 17.42
CA THR A 331 20.58 6.11 18.43
C THR A 331 20.17 7.56 18.17
N ALA A 332 20.57 8.14 17.04
CA ALA A 332 20.21 9.51 16.69
C ALA A 332 18.72 9.60 16.33
N SER A 333 18.12 10.76 16.63
CA SER A 333 16.75 11.06 16.22
C SER A 333 16.56 10.93 14.71
N PHE A 334 15.45 10.31 14.32
CA PHE A 334 15.22 9.87 12.94
C PHE A 334 14.16 10.71 12.18
N GLY A 335 13.39 11.53 12.88
CA GLY A 335 12.30 12.30 12.28
C GLY A 335 11.07 11.45 11.94
N ALA A 336 9.95 12.07 11.51
CA ALA A 336 8.86 11.33 10.88
C ALA A 336 9.33 10.67 9.58
N PHE A 337 8.90 9.44 9.29
CA PHE A 337 9.32 8.63 8.15
C PHE A 337 8.57 9.00 6.87
N ARG A 338 7.23 8.95 6.89
CA ARG A 338 6.36 9.33 5.77
C ARG A 338 5.07 9.99 6.25
N ILE A 339 4.39 10.68 5.35
CA ILE A 339 3.04 11.21 5.59
C ILE A 339 2.04 10.13 5.21
N VAL A 340 0.98 9.95 5.97
CA VAL A 340 -0.13 9.05 5.62
C VAL A 340 -1.28 9.86 5.06
N SER A 341 -1.64 10.94 5.76
CA SER A 341 -2.66 11.87 5.31
C SER A 341 -2.38 13.29 5.80
N ALA A 342 -2.86 14.27 5.05
CA ALA A 342 -2.75 15.68 5.42
C ALA A 342 -3.86 16.48 4.73
N GLY A 343 -4.50 17.38 5.46
CA GLY A 343 -5.63 18.16 4.98
C GLY A 343 -5.61 19.60 5.48
N ASP A 344 -6.35 20.47 4.77
CA ASP A 344 -6.38 21.93 4.96
C ASP A 344 -4.99 22.51 5.28
N LEU A 345 -4.06 22.37 4.33
CA LEU A 345 -2.69 22.86 4.49
C LEU A 345 -2.64 24.38 4.31
N GLY A 346 -1.92 25.05 5.21
CA GLY A 346 -1.74 26.50 5.19
C GLY A 346 -0.63 26.94 4.25
N SER A 347 -0.36 28.25 4.23
CA SER A 347 0.71 28.86 3.42
C SER A 347 1.41 29.96 4.21
N VAL A 348 2.73 30.04 4.18
CA VAL A 348 3.49 31.09 4.88
C VAL A 348 4.00 32.11 3.89
N ALA A 349 3.78 33.40 4.11
CA ALA A 349 4.30 34.46 3.24
C ALA A 349 3.99 34.25 1.73
N ASN A 350 2.85 33.62 1.42
CA ASN A 350 2.43 33.20 0.07
C ASN A 350 3.33 32.14 -0.60
N THR A 351 4.18 31.44 0.15
CA THR A 351 4.86 30.24 -0.35
C THR A 351 3.96 29.04 -0.18
N VAL A 352 3.92 28.20 -1.21
CA VAL A 352 3.14 26.96 -1.19
C VAL A 352 3.80 25.96 -0.23
N ASN A 353 2.99 25.20 0.48
CA ASN A 353 3.40 24.30 1.56
C ASN A 353 3.45 22.85 1.04
N PRO A 354 4.60 22.36 0.58
CA PRO A 354 4.72 20.98 0.14
C PRO A 354 4.62 20.03 1.34
N ALA A 355 3.84 18.96 1.18
CA ALA A 355 3.56 18.03 2.27
C ALA A 355 4.86 17.46 2.87
N TYR A 356 5.81 17.05 2.02
CA TYR A 356 7.06 16.42 2.44
C TYR A 356 7.93 17.22 3.43
N GLN A 357 7.69 18.52 3.62
CA GLN A 357 8.37 19.32 4.65
C GLN A 357 8.01 18.92 6.08
N ALA A 358 6.96 18.10 6.28
CA ALA A 358 6.63 17.55 7.58
C ALA A 358 7.61 16.44 8.04
N LEU A 359 8.55 16.04 7.19
CA LEU A 359 9.35 14.82 7.34
C LEU A 359 10.80 15.10 7.72
N GLY A 360 11.42 14.11 8.37
CA GLY A 360 12.82 14.18 8.77
C GLY A 360 13.06 15.00 10.03
N THR A 361 14.34 15.28 10.28
CA THR A 361 14.77 16.11 11.42
C THR A 361 14.57 17.59 11.12
N PRO A 362 14.35 18.46 12.12
CA PRO A 362 14.25 19.91 11.94
C PRO A 362 15.43 20.44 11.13
N ASP A 363 15.10 21.00 9.97
CA ASP A 363 16.03 21.51 8.97
C ASP A 363 15.81 23.02 8.69
N GLY A 364 14.88 23.63 9.43
CA GLY A 364 14.47 25.02 9.27
C GLY A 364 13.48 25.24 8.11
N LEU A 365 13.01 24.17 7.46
CA LEU A 365 11.81 24.20 6.64
C LEU A 365 10.60 23.93 7.52
N THR A 366 9.48 24.55 7.18
CA THR A 366 8.30 24.55 8.03
C THR A 366 7.11 24.03 7.27
N PHE A 367 6.50 22.97 7.79
CA PHE A 367 5.22 22.44 7.34
C PHE A 367 4.06 23.12 8.08
N VAL A 368 3.05 23.57 7.34
CA VAL A 368 2.07 24.53 7.87
C VAL A 368 0.66 23.96 7.86
N LEU A 369 0.09 23.79 9.05
CA LEU A 369 -1.32 23.46 9.18
C LEU A 369 -2.17 24.73 8.97
N GLY A 370 -3.17 24.61 8.08
CA GLY A 370 -4.22 25.60 7.88
C GLY A 370 -5.13 25.69 9.11
N ARG A 371 -6.22 26.44 8.99
CA ARG A 371 -7.09 26.74 10.14
C ARG A 371 -7.64 25.47 10.80
N ASP A 372 -8.13 24.57 9.96
CA ASP A 372 -8.72 23.29 10.31
C ASP A 372 -7.77 22.14 9.88
N GLY A 373 -6.51 22.50 9.62
CA GLY A 373 -5.49 21.62 9.05
C GLY A 373 -5.03 20.53 10.00
N PHE A 374 -4.69 19.38 9.41
CA PHE A 374 -4.12 18.26 10.12
C PHE A 374 -3.05 17.54 9.29
N VAL A 375 -2.25 16.74 9.97
CA VAL A 375 -1.33 15.77 9.37
C VAL A 375 -1.32 14.48 10.19
N VAL A 376 -1.21 13.35 9.51
CA VAL A 376 -0.92 12.04 10.08
C VAL A 376 0.45 11.60 9.57
N LEU A 377 1.37 11.36 10.50
CA LEU A 377 2.74 10.98 10.24
C LEU A 377 2.97 9.54 10.67
N ASP A 378 3.66 8.77 9.83
CA ASP A 378 4.22 7.46 10.17
C ASP A 378 5.63 7.67 10.72
N THR A 379 5.91 7.10 11.89
CA THR A 379 7.24 7.14 12.54
C THR A 379 8.23 6.15 11.93
N GLY A 380 7.77 5.27 11.04
CA GLY A 380 8.54 4.23 10.38
C GLY A 380 8.41 2.90 11.10
N LEU A 381 8.47 2.91 12.43
CA LEU A 381 8.36 1.74 13.31
C LEU A 381 7.44 2.04 14.49
N PRO A 382 6.71 1.06 15.06
CA PRO A 382 5.93 1.26 16.27
C PRO A 382 6.78 1.82 17.43
N LEU A 383 6.28 2.87 18.08
CA LEU A 383 6.84 3.41 19.31
C LEU A 383 6.23 2.65 20.50
N ARG A 384 7.03 2.40 21.54
CA ARG A 384 6.59 1.74 22.78
C ARG A 384 6.68 2.69 23.95
N ASN A 385 5.65 2.66 24.79
CA ASN A 385 5.56 3.46 26.00
C ASN A 385 6.70 3.09 26.97
N GLY A 386 7.61 4.03 27.17
CA GLY A 386 8.81 3.87 27.97
C GLY A 386 8.83 4.78 29.20
N ALA A 387 10.04 5.08 29.67
CA ALA A 387 10.23 6.08 30.72
C ALA A 387 10.43 7.46 30.07
N GLY A 388 9.45 8.35 30.21
CA GLY A 388 9.50 9.70 29.64
C GLY A 388 8.79 9.77 28.29
N ALA A 389 9.10 10.80 27.52
CA ALA A 389 8.47 11.00 26.21
C ALA A 389 9.14 10.17 25.11
N GLU A 390 8.33 9.68 24.17
CA GLU A 390 8.79 8.93 23.00
C GLU A 390 9.08 9.84 21.81
N LEU A 391 8.43 11.01 21.75
CA LEU A 391 8.51 11.92 20.62
C LEU A 391 8.42 13.38 21.05
N THR A 392 9.07 14.24 20.27
CA THR A 392 9.07 15.69 20.43
C THR A 392 8.54 16.31 19.14
N VAL A 393 7.49 17.12 19.23
CA VAL A 393 7.05 17.96 18.12
C VAL A 393 7.71 19.32 18.25
N VAL A 394 8.40 19.76 17.20
CA VAL A 394 9.06 21.07 17.15
C VAL A 394 8.22 22.02 16.31
N PHE A 395 8.01 23.22 16.82
CA PHE A 395 7.33 24.31 16.14
C PHE A 395 8.35 25.28 15.59
N ASP A 396 7.96 25.96 14.50
CA ASP A 396 8.70 27.13 14.03
C ASP A 396 8.93 28.11 15.20
N PRO A 397 10.17 28.57 15.46
CA PRO A 397 10.49 29.53 16.51
C PRO A 397 9.61 30.79 16.49
N ALA A 398 9.12 31.22 15.32
CA ALA A 398 8.21 32.35 15.15
C ALA A 398 6.75 32.03 15.55
N ARG A 399 6.41 30.76 15.78
CA ARG A 399 5.06 30.25 16.02
C ARG A 399 4.93 29.39 17.28
N GLN A 400 5.80 29.60 18.26
CA GLN A 400 5.74 28.95 19.58
C GLN A 400 4.44 29.22 20.38
N GLY A 401 3.59 30.15 19.94
CA GLY A 401 2.25 30.36 20.48
C GLY A 401 1.14 29.54 19.81
N ALA A 402 1.47 28.76 18.77
CA ALA A 402 0.51 27.93 18.05
C ALA A 402 0.09 26.72 18.87
N ARG A 403 -1.13 26.21 18.62
CA ARG A 403 -1.73 25.10 19.38
C ARG A 403 -2.19 23.98 18.46
N VAL A 404 -1.92 22.75 18.85
CA VAL A 404 -2.39 21.54 18.16
C VAL A 404 -2.98 20.57 19.17
N SER A 405 -3.90 19.73 18.70
CA SER A 405 -4.28 18.50 19.38
C SER A 405 -3.43 17.37 18.82
N ALA A 406 -2.94 16.51 19.70
CA ALA A 406 -2.20 15.32 19.33
C ALA A 406 -2.98 14.06 19.70
N SER A 407 -2.90 13.06 18.83
CA SER A 407 -3.52 11.76 19.00
C SER A 407 -2.71 10.70 18.25
N VAL A 408 -2.76 9.44 18.69
CA VAL A 408 -1.89 8.37 18.16
C VAL A 408 -2.67 7.10 17.85
N SER A 409 -2.13 6.24 16.98
CA SER A 409 -2.75 5.00 16.52
C SER A 409 -1.66 4.01 16.07
N ASP A 410 -1.92 2.70 16.15
CA ASP A 410 -1.13 1.67 15.45
C ASP A 410 -1.65 1.40 14.03
N GLU A 411 -2.81 1.96 13.69
CA GLU A 411 -3.45 1.85 12.38
C GLU A 411 -3.34 3.16 11.59
N PRO A 412 -2.91 3.15 10.32
CA PRO A 412 -2.70 4.37 9.51
C PRO A 412 -4.00 5.14 9.22
N ALA A 413 -5.11 4.42 9.08
CA ALA A 413 -6.45 4.93 8.79
C ALA A 413 -7.48 4.53 9.86
N GLY A 414 -7.02 4.33 11.09
CA GLY A 414 -7.82 3.80 12.19
C GLY A 414 -8.36 4.84 13.18
N THR A 415 -8.76 4.36 14.36
CA THR A 415 -9.19 5.22 15.46
C THR A 415 -7.97 5.72 16.23
N PHE A 416 -7.84 7.04 16.36
CA PHE A 416 -6.73 7.65 17.09
C PHE A 416 -7.08 7.91 18.56
N ALA A 417 -6.25 7.43 19.47
CA ALA A 417 -6.31 7.71 20.90
C ALA A 417 -5.83 9.13 21.19
N ALA A 418 -6.61 9.91 21.93
CA ALA A 418 -6.30 11.30 22.23
C ALA A 418 -5.19 11.41 23.29
N CYS A 419 -4.15 12.20 22.99
CA CYS A 419 -3.05 12.48 23.92
C CYS A 419 -3.21 13.83 24.63
N GLY A 420 -3.86 14.80 23.99
CA GLY A 420 -4.16 16.11 24.57
C GLY A 420 -3.89 17.29 23.63
N ASP A 421 -3.99 18.49 24.19
CA ASP A 421 -3.74 19.75 23.49
C ASP A 421 -2.40 20.34 23.93
N TYR A 422 -1.60 20.79 22.96
CA TYR A 422 -0.25 21.29 23.17
C TYR A 422 -0.05 22.69 22.59
N THR A 423 0.97 23.41 23.05
CA THR A 423 1.30 24.79 22.63
C THR A 423 2.79 24.94 22.46
N GLY A 424 3.25 25.39 21.28
CA GLY A 424 4.68 25.43 20.95
C GLY A 424 5.31 24.05 20.99
N ASP A 425 6.64 24.00 21.12
CA ASP A 425 7.38 22.73 21.24
C ASP A 425 6.82 21.89 22.39
N PHE A 426 6.63 20.59 22.16
CA PHE A 426 6.18 19.68 23.19
C PHE A 426 6.72 18.27 23.03
N ASP A 427 6.87 17.62 24.18
CA ASP A 427 7.16 16.20 24.29
C ASP A 427 5.85 15.43 24.50
N LEU A 428 5.69 14.31 23.81
CA LEU A 428 4.53 13.44 23.92
C LEU A 428 4.99 12.08 24.46
N ASP A 429 4.36 11.72 25.58
CA ASP A 429 4.53 10.47 26.31
C ASP A 429 3.28 9.63 26.06
N LEU A 430 3.45 8.42 25.52
CA LEU A 430 2.35 7.53 25.13
C LEU A 430 1.45 7.15 26.31
N SER A 431 1.97 7.15 27.54
CA SER A 431 1.16 6.91 28.74
C SER A 431 0.06 7.96 28.92
N THR A 432 0.26 9.18 28.42
CA THR A 432 -0.74 10.26 28.47
C THR A 432 -1.90 10.02 27.50
N CYS A 433 -1.65 9.26 26.42
CA CYS A 433 -2.67 8.86 25.45
C CYS A 433 -3.45 7.62 25.90
N GLY A 434 -2.97 6.91 26.93
CA GLY A 434 -3.55 5.67 27.42
C GLY A 434 -3.27 4.45 26.53
N VAL A 435 -2.17 4.48 25.76
CA VAL A 435 -1.74 3.37 24.89
C VAL A 435 -0.36 2.86 25.31
N THR A 436 -0.05 1.62 24.94
CA THR A 436 1.27 0.98 25.16
C THR A 436 2.15 1.08 23.93
N THR A 437 1.54 1.16 22.75
CA THR A 437 2.18 1.23 21.43
C THR A 437 1.50 2.30 20.59
N ALA A 438 2.27 2.92 19.68
CA ALA A 438 1.73 3.74 18.63
C ALA A 438 2.75 3.93 17.49
N ARG A 439 2.33 3.74 16.23
CA ARG A 439 3.16 4.04 15.06
C ARG A 439 2.83 5.36 14.39
N TYR A 440 1.56 5.73 14.37
CA TYR A 440 1.03 6.87 13.64
C TYR A 440 0.64 7.98 14.60
N ILE A 441 1.02 9.22 14.26
CA ILE A 441 0.73 10.41 15.06
C ILE A 441 -0.06 11.38 14.21
N ARG A 442 -1.22 11.76 14.72
CA ARG A 442 -2.08 12.79 14.13
C ARG A 442 -1.94 14.09 14.92
N LEU A 443 -1.61 15.16 14.22
CA LEU A 443 -1.57 16.53 14.72
C LEU A 443 -2.64 17.35 14.01
N ALA A 444 -3.54 18.00 14.74
CA ALA A 444 -4.56 18.88 14.16
C ALA A 444 -4.54 20.26 14.81
N ASN A 445 -4.61 21.30 13.99
CA ASN A 445 -4.59 22.68 14.45
C ASN A 445 -5.82 22.98 15.33
N LEU A 446 -5.59 23.66 16.46
CA LEU A 446 -6.65 24.10 17.38
C LEU A 446 -6.92 25.60 17.28
N LEU A 447 -6.14 26.33 16.48
CA LEU A 447 -6.30 27.75 16.30
C LEU A 447 -7.28 28.05 15.16
N GLN A 448 -8.47 28.53 15.52
CA GLN A 448 -9.46 29.04 14.56
C GLN A 448 -8.96 30.26 13.74
N ASN A 449 -7.83 30.86 14.13
CA ASN A 449 -6.85 31.69 13.40
C ASN A 449 -5.78 32.03 14.45
N PRO A 450 -4.44 31.99 14.25
CA PRO A 450 -3.58 31.83 13.05
C PRO A 450 -3.15 30.38 12.70
N GLN A 451 -2.44 30.21 11.58
CA GLN A 451 -1.81 28.95 11.13
C GLN A 451 -0.85 28.38 12.19
N ALA A 452 -0.89 27.06 12.40
CA ALA A 452 0.15 26.35 13.14
C ALA A 452 1.25 25.94 12.15
N ALA A 453 2.51 26.04 12.54
CA ALA A 453 3.60 25.60 11.68
C ALA A 453 4.61 24.81 12.50
N LEU A 454 4.95 23.66 11.93
CA LEU A 454 5.68 22.57 12.55
C LEU A 454 6.98 22.39 11.78
N ASP A 455 8.08 22.30 12.49
CA ASP A 455 9.40 21.98 11.95
C ASP A 455 9.65 20.49 12.18
N GLY A 456 8.93 19.65 11.42
CA GLY A 456 9.01 18.19 11.52
C GLY A 456 8.63 17.60 12.88
N LEU A 457 8.50 16.28 12.92
CA LEU A 457 8.37 15.53 14.16
C LEU A 457 9.74 14.94 14.53
N LEU A 458 10.29 15.30 15.68
CA LEU A 458 11.46 14.62 16.24
C LEU A 458 11.03 13.39 17.03
N ILE A 459 11.72 12.27 16.81
CA ILE A 459 11.67 11.14 17.72
C ILE A 459 12.89 11.28 18.64
N SER A 460 12.64 11.69 19.88
CA SER A 460 13.68 11.94 20.89
C SER A 460 13.50 10.96 22.03
N PRO A 461 14.24 9.85 22.05
CA PRO A 461 14.04 8.85 23.08
C PRO A 461 14.82 9.14 24.38
N SER A 462 14.19 8.92 25.53
CA SER A 462 14.80 8.12 26.61
C SER A 462 14.66 6.61 26.38
N SER A 463 13.76 6.19 25.48
CA SER A 463 13.51 4.82 25.01
C SER A 463 13.74 4.74 23.50
N VAL A 464 14.93 4.28 23.07
CA VAL A 464 15.17 3.97 21.64
C VAL A 464 13.99 3.09 21.18
N PRO A 465 13.38 3.31 20.00
CA PRO A 465 12.45 2.33 19.45
C PRO A 465 13.18 0.99 19.50
N THR A 466 12.74 0.13 20.40
CA THR A 466 13.38 -1.16 20.55
C THR A 466 12.60 -2.03 19.61
N ALA A 467 13.33 -2.62 18.67
CA ALA A 467 12.89 -3.80 17.96
C ALA A 467 12.62 -4.85 19.06
N VAL A 468 11.36 -4.89 19.49
CA VAL A 468 10.83 -5.81 20.51
C VAL A 468 9.88 -6.69 19.75
N ASP A 469 9.90 -7.93 20.18
CA ASP A 469 9.18 -9.07 19.67
C ASP A 469 8.23 -9.47 20.82
N ASP A 470 7.01 -8.92 20.84
CA ASP A 470 6.10 -9.06 21.99
C ASP A 470 5.54 -10.48 22.11
N ASP A 471 5.33 -11.16 20.99
CA ASP A 471 4.85 -12.53 20.94
C ASP A 471 5.97 -13.58 20.91
N SER A 472 7.23 -13.14 20.83
CA SER A 472 8.45 -13.95 20.90
C SER A 472 8.64 -14.90 19.72
N ASP A 473 8.24 -14.49 18.51
CA ASP A 473 8.34 -15.23 17.26
C ASP A 473 9.71 -15.06 16.53
N GLY A 474 10.53 -14.10 16.99
CA GLY A 474 11.84 -13.77 16.45
C GLY A 474 11.85 -12.67 15.39
N VAL A 475 10.69 -12.18 14.99
CA VAL A 475 10.44 -10.95 14.24
C VAL A 475 10.19 -9.84 15.25
N THR A 476 10.66 -8.65 14.93
CA THR A 476 10.46 -7.50 15.80
C THR A 476 9.40 -6.59 15.21
N ALA A 477 8.67 -5.87 16.05
CA ALA A 477 7.57 -4.97 15.69
C ALA A 477 7.86 -3.97 14.55
N ASP A 478 9.12 -3.70 14.24
CA ASP A 478 9.53 -2.87 13.10
C ASP A 478 9.32 -3.53 11.74
N LEU A 479 9.25 -4.86 11.74
CA LEU A 479 9.01 -5.71 10.59
C LEU A 479 7.61 -6.34 10.68
N ASP A 480 7.13 -6.64 11.88
CA ASP A 480 5.82 -7.24 12.13
C ASP A 480 4.64 -6.27 11.96
N CYS A 481 3.62 -6.70 11.22
CA CYS A 481 2.36 -5.97 11.02
C CYS A 481 1.35 -6.21 12.15
N ASP A 482 1.46 -7.29 12.94
CA ASP A 482 0.68 -7.56 14.16
C ASP A 482 1.54 -8.32 15.20
N ASP A 483 2.48 -7.60 15.84
CA ASP A 483 3.41 -8.08 16.90
C ASP A 483 2.72 -8.63 18.16
N SER A 484 1.38 -8.77 18.15
CA SER A 484 0.62 -9.45 19.20
C SER A 484 0.30 -10.91 18.87
N ARG A 485 0.70 -11.38 17.68
CA ARG A 485 0.37 -12.68 17.10
C ARG A 485 1.63 -13.38 16.57
N PRO A 486 2.11 -14.44 17.24
CA PRO A 486 3.35 -15.12 16.84
C PRO A 486 3.25 -15.92 15.53
N GLU A 487 2.07 -15.89 14.88
CA GLU A 487 1.81 -16.42 13.55
C GLU A 487 1.80 -15.33 12.47
N VAL A 488 2.13 -14.09 12.81
CA VAL A 488 2.18 -12.94 11.90
C VAL A 488 3.60 -12.35 11.93
N GLY A 489 4.21 -12.13 10.77
CA GLY A 489 5.55 -11.55 10.68
C GLY A 489 6.20 -11.74 9.30
N PRO A 490 7.12 -10.85 8.85
CA PRO A 490 7.68 -10.94 7.51
C PRO A 490 8.28 -12.29 7.11
N GLY A 491 7.73 -12.85 6.05
CA GLY A 491 8.14 -14.13 5.48
C GLY A 491 7.67 -15.35 6.27
N PHE A 492 6.68 -15.19 7.15
CA PHE A 492 5.97 -16.30 7.77
C PHE A 492 5.10 -17.03 6.74
N GLU A 493 4.64 -18.22 7.11
CA GLU A 493 3.76 -19.00 6.25
C GLU A 493 2.36 -18.39 6.26
N GLU A 494 1.87 -18.03 5.09
CA GLU A 494 0.48 -17.60 4.90
C GLU A 494 -0.51 -18.70 5.31
N LEU A 495 -1.49 -18.32 6.12
CA LEU A 495 -2.60 -19.19 6.51
C LEU A 495 -3.87 -18.69 5.84
N CYS A 496 -4.72 -19.62 5.40
CA CYS A 496 -6.02 -19.26 4.85
C CYS A 496 -7.03 -18.90 5.95
N ASP A 497 -6.81 -17.77 6.64
CA ASP A 497 -7.62 -17.31 7.78
C ASP A 497 -8.18 -15.88 7.61
N GLY A 498 -7.86 -15.23 6.48
CA GLY A 498 -8.29 -13.89 6.14
C GLY A 498 -7.40 -12.79 6.74
N ILE A 499 -6.22 -13.14 7.24
CA ILE A 499 -5.19 -12.24 7.77
C ILE A 499 -3.99 -12.25 6.81
N ASP A 500 -3.23 -11.16 6.79
CA ASP A 500 -1.93 -11.06 6.14
C ASP A 500 -0.88 -11.57 7.16
N ASN A 501 -0.53 -12.85 7.10
CA ASN A 501 0.36 -13.48 8.09
C ASN A 501 1.83 -13.17 7.83
N ASP A 502 2.21 -12.87 6.60
CA ASP A 502 3.60 -12.59 6.21
C ASP A 502 3.88 -11.08 6.07
N CYS A 503 2.90 -10.24 6.38
CA CYS A 503 2.98 -8.78 6.40
C CYS A 503 3.43 -8.16 5.06
N ASN A 504 2.99 -8.73 3.95
CA ASN A 504 3.29 -8.23 2.62
C ASN A 504 2.18 -7.35 2.03
N GLY A 505 1.05 -7.19 2.71
CA GLY A 505 -0.10 -6.39 2.28
C GLY A 505 -1.08 -7.13 1.35
N LEU A 506 -0.91 -8.44 1.19
CA LEU A 506 -1.81 -9.37 0.51
C LEU A 506 -2.43 -10.29 1.57
N VAL A 507 -3.54 -10.94 1.25
CA VAL A 507 -4.29 -11.74 2.23
C VAL A 507 -4.53 -13.15 1.70
N ASP A 508 -4.03 -14.14 2.44
CA ASP A 508 -3.95 -15.56 2.11
C ASP A 508 -3.38 -15.82 0.70
N GLU A 509 -2.33 -15.11 0.28
CA GLU A 509 -1.70 -15.40 -1.00
C GLU A 509 -1.01 -16.77 -1.01
N GLY A 510 -0.91 -17.38 -2.20
CA GLY A 510 -0.36 -18.74 -2.33
C GLY A 510 -1.43 -19.83 -2.22
N TYR A 511 -2.66 -19.45 -1.90
CA TYR A 511 -3.82 -20.31 -2.09
C TYR A 511 -4.51 -20.02 -3.44
N PRO A 512 -5.08 -21.04 -4.10
CA PRO A 512 -5.83 -20.84 -5.32
C PRO A 512 -7.01 -19.90 -5.09
N VAL A 513 -7.10 -18.83 -5.88
CA VAL A 513 -8.27 -17.95 -5.90
C VAL A 513 -9.28 -18.56 -6.87
N ALA A 514 -10.45 -18.95 -6.36
CA ALA A 514 -11.53 -19.47 -7.18
C ALA A 514 -12.15 -18.38 -8.07
N ALA A 515 -12.92 -18.80 -9.08
CA ALA A 515 -13.54 -17.89 -10.04
C ALA A 515 -14.56 -16.92 -9.39
N ASP A 516 -15.12 -17.27 -8.24
CA ASP A 516 -15.98 -16.39 -7.44
C ASP A 516 -15.20 -15.45 -6.49
N GLY A 517 -13.86 -15.54 -6.53
CA GLY A 517 -12.96 -14.72 -5.73
C GLY A 517 -12.77 -15.17 -4.30
N LEU A 518 -13.37 -16.30 -3.92
CA LEU A 518 -13.06 -16.94 -2.65
C LEU A 518 -11.72 -17.63 -2.78
N ILE A 519 -10.93 -17.56 -1.72
CA ILE A 519 -9.71 -18.35 -1.64
C ILE A 519 -10.10 -19.78 -1.28
N ASP A 520 -9.56 -20.73 -2.05
CA ASP A 520 -9.74 -22.15 -1.81
C ASP A 520 -8.74 -22.64 -0.77
N CYS A 521 -9.16 -22.56 0.50
CA CYS A 521 -8.38 -23.06 1.62
C CYS A 521 -8.23 -24.60 1.64
N THR A 522 -8.76 -25.34 0.65
CA THR A 522 -8.69 -26.81 0.62
C THR A 522 -7.45 -27.35 -0.09
N ALA A 523 -6.69 -26.48 -0.77
CA ALA A 523 -5.42 -26.81 -1.40
C ALA A 523 -4.40 -25.67 -1.17
N PRO A 524 -3.59 -25.70 -0.10
CA PRO A 524 -2.39 -24.86 -0.08
C PRO A 524 -1.53 -25.26 -1.28
N ASP A 525 -1.29 -24.33 -2.19
CA ASP A 525 -0.39 -24.54 -3.32
C ASP A 525 1.03 -24.51 -2.72
N ALA A 526 1.49 -25.66 -2.21
CA ALA A 526 2.93 -25.88 -2.16
C ALA A 526 3.39 -25.77 -3.61
N GLY A 527 4.31 -24.84 -3.90
CA GLY A 527 4.82 -24.60 -5.25
C GLY A 527 5.29 -25.90 -5.94
N PRO A 528 5.66 -25.83 -7.24
CA PRO A 528 5.92 -27.02 -8.05
C PRO A 528 6.81 -28.01 -7.28
N ASP A 529 6.35 -29.26 -7.19
CA ASP A 529 7.09 -30.36 -6.57
C ASP A 529 8.55 -30.30 -7.03
N ALA A 530 9.49 -30.69 -6.17
CA ALA A 530 10.94 -30.57 -6.43
C ALA A 530 11.45 -31.28 -7.72
N ASP A 531 10.57 -31.94 -8.47
CA ASP A 531 10.81 -32.56 -9.77
C ASP A 531 10.15 -31.86 -10.99
N GLY A 532 9.39 -30.77 -10.79
CA GLY A 532 8.77 -29.98 -11.87
C GLY A 532 7.47 -30.56 -12.44
N SER A 533 6.77 -31.42 -11.70
CA SER A 533 5.43 -31.92 -12.04
C SER A 533 4.32 -30.88 -11.79
N LEU A 534 3.25 -30.93 -12.59
CA LEU A 534 2.00 -30.22 -12.30
C LEU A 534 1.26 -30.92 -11.13
N PRO A 535 0.52 -30.19 -10.28
CA PRO A 535 -0.26 -30.82 -9.22
C PRO A 535 -1.35 -31.73 -9.81
N ASP A 536 -1.45 -32.95 -9.30
CA ASP A 536 -2.52 -33.89 -9.67
C ASP A 536 -3.84 -33.46 -9.02
N ALA A 537 -4.93 -33.52 -9.78
CA ALA A 537 -6.23 -32.99 -9.40
C ALA A 537 -7.06 -33.93 -8.51
N ASP A 538 -6.43 -34.83 -7.75
CA ASP A 538 -7.13 -35.82 -6.94
C ASP A 538 -6.41 -36.11 -5.60
N ALA A 539 -6.60 -35.23 -4.63
CA ALA A 539 -6.18 -35.46 -3.25
C ALA A 539 -7.19 -36.37 -2.53
N ASP A 540 -7.21 -37.67 -2.85
CA ASP A 540 -7.88 -38.69 -2.02
C ASP A 540 -7.38 -40.14 -2.22
N VAL A 541 -6.23 -40.37 -2.86
CA VAL A 541 -5.65 -41.73 -2.98
C VAL A 541 -4.25 -41.78 -2.34
N PRO A 542 -4.05 -42.55 -1.25
CA PRO A 542 -2.69 -42.82 -0.77
C PRO A 542 -1.96 -43.67 -1.81
N ASP A 543 -0.82 -43.15 -2.27
CA ASP A 543 0.07 -43.80 -3.21
C ASP A 543 0.56 -45.15 -2.65
N ILE A 544 0.03 -46.24 -3.21
CA ILE A 544 0.58 -47.59 -3.05
C ILE A 544 1.57 -47.76 -4.21
N ASP A 545 2.81 -47.35 -3.96
CA ASP A 545 3.92 -47.62 -4.86
C ASP A 545 4.26 -49.12 -4.78
N THR A 546 3.96 -49.87 -5.83
CA THR A 546 4.16 -51.34 -5.89
C THR A 546 5.23 -51.80 -6.87
N ASP A 547 6.23 -51.00 -7.21
CA ASP A 547 7.29 -51.51 -8.10
C ASP A 547 8.70 -50.98 -7.81
N THR A 548 9.25 -51.26 -6.62
CA THR A 548 10.69 -51.58 -6.48
C THR A 548 10.96 -52.55 -5.31
N PRO A 549 11.88 -53.53 -5.45
CA PRO A 549 12.25 -54.42 -4.35
C PRO A 549 13.40 -53.80 -3.51
N ASP A 550 13.08 -53.42 -2.28
CA ASP A 550 14.04 -53.05 -1.23
C ASP A 550 14.75 -54.31 -0.67
N PRO A 551 16.09 -54.39 -0.63
CA PRO A 551 16.81 -55.40 0.12
C PRO A 551 17.20 -54.89 1.52
N ASP A 552 16.55 -55.49 2.52
CA ASP A 552 17.01 -55.69 3.90
C ASP A 552 17.24 -54.46 4.81
N GLY A 553 16.40 -54.35 5.85
CA GLY A 553 16.69 -53.54 7.04
C GLY A 553 15.56 -53.48 8.07
N ASP A 554 15.37 -54.57 8.81
CA ASP A 554 14.34 -54.81 9.84
C ASP A 554 13.91 -53.64 10.74
N ALA A 555 12.61 -53.70 11.06
CA ALA A 555 11.89 -53.04 12.14
C ALA A 555 12.55 -53.15 13.53
N ASP A 556 12.34 -52.15 14.39
CA ASP A 556 11.38 -52.24 15.52
C ASP A 556 11.70 -51.21 16.61
N GLN A 557 10.65 -50.51 17.03
CA GLN A 557 10.63 -49.78 18.30
C GLN A 557 10.55 -50.74 19.50
N PRO A 558 10.64 -50.20 20.73
CA PRO A 558 9.61 -50.58 21.69
C PRO A 558 8.93 -49.37 22.34
N LYS A 559 7.60 -49.38 22.27
CA LYS A 559 6.68 -48.63 23.12
C LYS A 559 6.65 -49.23 24.53
N VAL A 560 6.53 -48.39 25.56
CA VAL A 560 5.96 -48.72 26.88
C VAL A 560 5.01 -47.55 27.23
N GLN A 561 3.69 -47.69 27.05
CA GLN A 561 2.67 -48.25 27.96
C GLN A 561 2.26 -47.32 29.12
N ASP A 562 0.99 -46.87 29.06
CA ASP A 562 -0.04 -46.83 30.13
C ASP A 562 -0.89 -45.54 30.01
N GLY A 563 -2.22 -45.53 29.93
CA GLY A 563 -3.26 -46.56 29.92
C GLY A 563 -4.61 -45.86 29.65
N VAL A 564 -5.49 -46.43 28.81
CA VAL A 564 -6.79 -47.05 29.23
C VAL A 564 -7.78 -46.00 29.78
N SER A 565 -8.98 -45.74 29.24
CA SER A 565 -9.92 -46.65 28.56
C SER A 565 -11.08 -45.91 27.86
N CYS A 566 -11.50 -46.49 26.73
CA CYS A 566 -12.89 -46.77 26.27
C CYS A 566 -13.91 -45.63 26.06
N ALA A 567 -14.88 -45.69 25.15
CA ALA A 567 -15.17 -46.48 23.94
C ALA A 567 -16.54 -45.99 23.40
N CYS A 568 -16.63 -45.84 22.08
CA CYS A 568 -17.77 -46.07 21.16
C CYS A 568 -19.22 -45.62 21.50
N ARG A 569 -19.90 -44.97 20.53
CA ARG A 569 -20.89 -45.64 19.63
C ARG A 569 -21.56 -44.71 18.60
N HIS A 570 -21.79 -45.28 17.42
CA HIS A 570 -22.64 -44.78 16.33
C HIS A 570 -24.15 -45.08 16.52
N SER A 571 -24.95 -44.33 15.75
CA SER A 571 -26.21 -44.66 15.05
C SER A 571 -27.58 -44.32 15.68
N GLY A 572 -28.40 -43.58 14.90
CA GLY A 572 -29.78 -44.00 14.59
C GLY A 572 -30.95 -43.02 14.81
N SER A 573 -31.56 -42.57 13.68
CA SER A 573 -33.01 -42.38 13.40
C SER A 573 -33.84 -41.24 14.04
N GLY A 574 -34.55 -40.47 13.20
CA GLY A 574 -35.56 -39.41 13.51
C GLY A 574 -36.92 -39.95 14.05
N PRO A 575 -38.08 -39.22 14.01
CA PRO A 575 -38.45 -38.01 13.24
C PRO A 575 -39.15 -36.86 14.04
N HIS A 576 -39.43 -35.73 13.37
CA HIS A 576 -40.27 -34.58 13.80
C HIS A 576 -41.74 -34.95 14.15
N PRO A 577 -42.47 -34.16 14.99
CA PRO A 577 -43.25 -33.01 14.47
C PRO A 577 -43.44 -31.80 15.42
N GLY A 578 -43.39 -30.60 14.83
CA GLY A 578 -44.40 -29.54 15.02
C GLY A 578 -44.41 -28.65 16.28
N PRO A 579 -45.10 -27.50 16.22
CA PRO A 579 -44.56 -26.20 16.63
C PRO A 579 -45.23 -25.59 17.88
N PHE A 580 -44.58 -24.64 18.55
CA PHE A 580 -45.28 -23.65 19.37
C PHE A 580 -44.65 -22.25 19.33
N LEU A 581 -45.56 -21.30 19.38
CA LEU A 581 -45.51 -19.89 19.02
C LEU A 581 -45.09 -19.00 20.21
N VAL A 582 -44.26 -17.98 19.91
CA VAL A 582 -44.33 -16.55 20.31
C VAL A 582 -44.42 -16.15 21.80
N LEU A 583 -43.46 -15.29 22.21
CA LEU A 583 -43.78 -13.97 22.76
C LEU A 583 -42.60 -12.98 22.65
N PHE A 584 -42.92 -11.83 22.03
CA PHE A 584 -42.14 -10.61 21.87
C PHE A 584 -41.76 -9.97 23.20
N ALA A 585 -40.57 -9.37 23.27
CA ALA A 585 -40.31 -8.20 24.12
C ALA A 585 -39.32 -7.25 23.43
N ILE A 586 -39.88 -6.16 22.92
CA ILE A 586 -39.20 -4.97 22.41
C ILE A 586 -38.67 -4.16 23.60
N GLY A 587 -37.40 -3.77 23.58
CA GLY A 587 -36.80 -2.81 24.50
C GLY A 587 -36.26 -1.61 23.74
N VAL A 588 -37.10 -0.60 23.52
CA VAL A 588 -36.71 0.74 23.05
C VAL A 588 -36.12 1.52 24.23
N LEU A 589 -34.89 2.02 24.11
CA LEU A 589 -34.34 3.03 25.01
C LEU A 589 -34.31 4.37 24.29
N LEU A 590 -35.11 5.32 24.76
CA LEU A 590 -35.10 6.72 24.36
C LEU A 590 -35.16 7.61 25.61
N LEU A 591 -34.43 8.74 25.52
CA LEU A 591 -34.50 9.99 26.29
C LEU A 591 -33.69 10.00 27.61
N ARG A 592 -32.95 11.06 27.97
CA ARG A 592 -33.30 12.49 27.83
C ARG A 592 -32.10 13.42 28.12
N ARG A 593 -31.98 14.48 27.30
CA ARG A 593 -31.28 15.75 27.57
C ARG A 593 -31.65 16.32 28.96
N LYS A 594 -30.68 16.89 29.66
CA LYS A 594 -30.92 17.94 30.67
C LYS A 594 -30.01 19.13 30.39
N ILE A 595 -30.66 20.22 30.02
CA ILE A 595 -30.13 21.57 30.04
C ILE A 595 -30.19 22.04 31.49
N LEU A 596 -29.06 22.54 31.99
CA LEU A 596 -28.94 23.83 32.69
C LEU A 596 -27.49 24.30 32.58
#